data_AF-A0A1Y4SZ69-F1
#
_entry.id   AF-A0A1Y4SZ69-F1
#
_cell.length_a   1.000
_cell.length_b   1.000
_cell.length_c   1.000
_cell.angle_alpha   90.00
_cell.angle_beta   90.00
_cell.angle_gamma   90.00
#
_symmetry.space_group_name_H-M   'P 1'
#
loop_
_entity.id
_entity.type
_entity.pdbx_description
1 polymer ?
#
loop_
_entity_poly.entity_id
_entity_poly.type
_entity_poly.pdbx_seq_one_letter_code
_entity_poly.pdbx_strand_id
1 'polypeptide(L)' 'MKKSGCCPKCGHHDILYVPAKGIYRRNAYQDIIVDYHKLKVEQYICKTCGYVESYICEDHLKKMEEL' A
#
# COMPACT_ATOMS: atom_id res chain seq x y z
N MET A 1 -3.21 -0.79 -9.90
CA MET A 1 -4.53 -0.60 -9.25
C MET A 1 -4.80 0.85 -8.89
N LYS A 2 -3.89 1.57 -8.20
CA LYS A 2 -4.10 2.98 -7.84
C LYS A 2 -4.44 3.89 -9.02
N LYS A 3 -3.68 3.79 -10.11
CA LYS A 3 -3.88 4.63 -11.32
C LYS A 3 -4.88 4.04 -12.30
N SER A 4 -4.80 2.73 -12.54
CA SER A 4 -5.59 2.05 -13.56
C SER A 4 -7.00 1.66 -13.12
N GLY A 5 -7.26 1.52 -11.81
CA GLY A 5 -8.48 0.88 -11.30
C GLY A 5 -8.56 -0.63 -11.59
N CYS A 6 -7.52 -1.24 -12.16
CA CYS A 6 -7.48 -2.66 -12.52
C CYS A 6 -6.28 -3.36 -11.86
N CYS A 7 -6.46 -4.64 -11.54
CA CYS A 7 -5.37 -5.53 -11.14
C CYS A 7 -4.42 -5.79 -12.32
N PRO A 8 -3.11 -5.48 -12.22
CA PRO A 8 -2.17 -5.70 -13.31
C PRO A 8 -1.90 -7.20 -13.56
N LYS A 9 -2.19 -8.07 -12.59
CA LYS A 9 -1.98 -9.52 -12.70
C LYS A 9 -3.12 -10.25 -13.42
N CYS A 10 -4.37 -9.86 -13.16
CA CYS A 10 -5.54 -10.60 -13.67
C CYS A 10 -6.61 -9.73 -14.34
N GLY A 11 -6.38 -8.43 -14.51
CA GLY A 11 -7.28 -7.49 -15.20
C GLY A 11 -8.59 -7.15 -14.47
N HIS A 12 -8.87 -7.76 -13.32
CA HIS A 12 -10.12 -7.53 -12.58
C HIS A 12 -10.14 -6.18 -11.84
N HIS A 13 -11.35 -5.72 -11.54
CA HIS A 13 -11.62 -4.41 -10.93
C HIS A 13 -12.12 -4.49 -9.48
N ASP A 14 -12.34 -5.70 -8.94
CA ASP A 14 -12.72 -5.88 -7.52
C ASP A 14 -11.47 -5.71 -6.63
N ILE A 15 -11.31 -4.48 -6.12
CA ILE A 15 -10.11 -4.02 -5.42
C ILE A 15 -10.52 -3.43 -4.06
N LEU A 16 -9.92 -3.95 -3.00
CA LEU A 16 -9.98 -3.37 -1.66
C LEU A 16 -8.87 -2.33 -1.51
N TYR A 17 -9.24 -1.09 -1.19
CA TYR A 17 -8.29 -0.05 -0.77
C TYR A 17 -8.12 -0.06 0.75
N VAL A 18 -6.87 -0.07 1.20
CA VAL A 18 -6.48 -0.03 2.61
C VAL A 18 -5.64 1.23 2.83
N PRO A 19 -6.17 2.26 3.52
CA PRO A 19 -5.45 3.50 3.73
C PRO A 19 -4.35 3.33 4.80
N ALA A 20 -3.26 4.08 4.65
CA ALA A 20 -2.14 4.08 5.60
C ALA A 20 -2.46 4.75 6.95
N LYS A 21 -3.54 5.55 7.00
CA LYS A 21 -4.01 6.27 8.20
C LYS A 21 -5.50 5.98 8.42
N GLY A 22 -5.93 5.88 9.68
CA GLY A 22 -7.33 5.69 10.04
C GLY A 22 -7.57 4.58 11.08
N ILE A 23 -8.84 4.31 11.36
CA ILE A 23 -9.31 3.44 12.45
C ILE A 23 -8.88 1.96 12.26
N TYR A 24 -8.54 1.56 11.03
CA TYR A 24 -8.07 0.20 10.69
C TYR A 24 -6.58 -0.05 11.01
N ARG A 25 -5.94 0.81 11.82
CA ARG A 25 -4.53 0.73 12.26
C ARG A 25 -4.13 -0.51 13.08
N ARG A 26 -5.00 -1.51 13.22
CA ARG A 26 -4.69 -2.78 13.90
C ARG A 26 -4.02 -3.82 13.00
N ASN A 27 -3.81 -3.52 11.71
CA ASN A 27 -3.14 -4.44 10.80
C ASN A 27 -1.63 -4.22 10.81
N ALA A 28 -0.89 -5.22 11.30
CA ALA A 28 0.58 -5.23 11.38
C ALA A 28 1.31 -5.13 10.02
N TYR A 29 0.57 -5.13 8.90
CA TYR A 29 1.10 -5.20 7.54
C TYR A 29 1.10 -3.85 6.79
N GLN A 30 0.87 -2.72 7.49
CA GLN A 30 0.80 -1.38 6.90
C GLN A 30 2.14 -0.60 6.92
N ASP A 31 3.21 -1.24 7.33
CA ASP A 31 4.55 -0.66 7.37
C ASP A 31 5.50 -1.49 6.51
N ILE A 32 6.35 -0.82 5.74
CA ILE A 32 7.57 -1.39 5.20
C ILE A 32 8.72 -0.87 6.05
N ILE A 33 9.62 -1.78 6.46
CA ILE A 33 10.83 -1.42 7.20
C ILE A 33 11.98 -1.36 6.20
N VAL A 34 12.63 -0.19 6.12
CA VAL A 34 13.88 0.01 5.38
C VAL A 34 14.91 0.48 6.40
N ASP A 35 16.00 -0.28 6.56
CA ASP A 35 16.95 -0.16 7.67
C ASP A 35 16.25 -0.06 9.03
N TYR A 36 16.34 1.10 9.68
CA TYR A 36 15.71 1.39 10.98
C TYR A 36 14.43 2.22 10.87
N HIS A 37 13.97 2.51 9.66
CA HIS A 37 12.86 3.41 9.39
C HIS A 37 11.59 2.64 9.04
N LYS A 38 10.50 2.98 9.74
CA LYS A 38 9.16 2.48 9.44
C LYS A 38 8.45 3.43 8.47
N LEU A 39 8.24 2.96 7.25
CA LEU A 39 7.56 3.70 6.19
C LEU A 39 6.12 3.24 6.08
N LYS A 40 5.19 4.18 6.28
CA LYS A 40 3.76 3.92 6.18
C LYS A 40 3.39 3.72 4.71
N VAL A 41 2.63 2.66 4.43
CA VAL A 41 2.14 2.36 3.10
C VAL A 41 0.62 2.30 3.04
N GLU A 42 0.07 2.74 1.92
CA GLU A 42 -1.29 2.40 1.51
C GLU A 42 -1.24 1.21 0.56
N GLN A 43 -2.31 0.41 0.55
CA GLN A 43 -2.36 -0.83 -0.21
C GLN A 43 -3.64 -0.92 -1.02
N TYR A 44 -3.52 -1.49 -2.21
CA TYR A 44 -4.62 -1.89 -3.06
C TYR A 44 -4.52 -3.41 -3.19
N ILE A 45 -5.59 -4.13 -2.87
CA ILE A 45 -5.62 -5.59 -2.83
C ILE A 45 -6.66 -6.07 -3.83
N CYS A 46 -6.24 -6.84 -4.84
CA CYS A 46 -7.17 -7.50 -5.75
C CYS A 46 -7.86 -8.66 -5.03
N LYS A 47 -9.19 -8.57 -4.86
CA LYS A 47 -9.98 -9.60 -4.17
C LYS A 47 -10.14 -10.88 -5.00
N THR A 48 -9.87 -10.83 -6.30
CA THR A 48 -9.96 -12.00 -7.20
C THR A 48 -8.73 -12.89 -7.14
N CYS A 49 -7.51 -12.30 -7.18
CA CYS A 49 -6.28 -13.08 -7.32
C CYS A 49 -5.24 -12.84 -6.20
N GLY A 50 -5.57 -12.01 -5.22
CA GLY A 50 -4.72 -11.71 -4.07
C GLY A 50 -3.50 -10.83 -4.37
N TYR A 51 -3.36 -10.30 -5.59
CA TYR A 51 -2.27 -9.37 -5.91
C TYR A 51 -2.39 -8.09 -5.08
N VAL A 52 -1.28 -7.65 -4.48
CA VAL A 52 -1.21 -6.44 -3.66
C VAL A 52 -0.27 -5.43 -4.32
N GLU A 53 -0.76 -4.20 -4.48
CA GLU A 53 0.04 -3.05 -4.91
C GLU A 53 0.16 -2.10 -3.72
N SER A 54 1.38 -1.81 -3.27
CA SER A 54 1.65 -0.95 -2.12
C SER A 54 2.37 0.33 -2.53
N TYR A 55 2.02 1.45 -1.89
CA TYR A 55 2.66 2.75 -2.12
C TYR A 55 3.04 3.38 -0.79
N ILE A 56 4.26 3.91 -0.70
CA ILE A 56 4.71 4.70 0.44
C ILE A 56 3.94 6.02 0.44
N CYS A 57 3.40 6.39 1.61
CA CYS A 57 2.68 7.65 1.75
C CYS A 57 3.57 8.85 1.47
N GLU A 58 2.99 9.89 0.89
CA GLU A 58 3.71 11.11 0.52
C GLU A 58 4.49 11.73 1.69
N ASP A 59 3.90 11.76 2.89
CA ASP A 59 4.58 12.24 4.11
C ASP A 59 5.86 11.47 4.46
N HIS A 60 5.98 10.23 3.99
CA HIS A 60 7.12 9.36 4.22
C HIS A 60 8.01 9.23 2.97
N LEU A 61 7.60 9.74 1.81
CA LEU A 61 8.47 9.81 0.62
C LEU A 61 9.67 10.71 0.89
N LYS A 62 9.48 11.87 1.54
CA LYS A 62 10.59 12.76 1.93
C LYS A 62 11.58 12.09 2.87
N LYS A 63 11.09 11.24 3.78
CA LYS A 63 11.96 10.47 4.69
C LYS A 63 12.85 9.47 3.94
N MET A 64 12.49 9.09 2.71
CA MET A 64 13.33 8.21 1.90
C MET A 64 14.50 8.94 1.23
N GLU A 65 14.42 10.26 1.06
CA GLU A 65 15.55 11.05 0.52
C GLU A 65 16.72 11.13 1.52
N GLU A 66 16.45 10.84 2.79
CA GLU A 66 17.40 10.84 3.90
C GLU A 66 17.90 9.43 4.28
N LEU A 67 17.47 8.38 3.57
CA LEU A 67 17.93 6.99 3.69
C LEU A 67 19.12 6.73 2.76
#